data_AF-A0A822EP27-F1
#
_entry.id   AF-A0A822EP27-F1
#
_cell.length_a   1.000
_cell.length_b   1.000
_cell.length_c   1.000
_cell.angle_alpha   90.00
_cell.angle_beta   90.00
_cell.angle_gamma   90.00
#
_symmetry.space_group_name_H-M   'P 1'
#
loop_
_entity.id
_entity.type
_entity.pdbx_description
1 polymer ?
#
loop_
_entity_poly.entity_id
_entity_poly.type
_entity_poly.pdbx_seq_one_letter_code
_entity_poly.pdbx_strand_id
1 'polypeptide(L)'
;ICRALESSELLIRSYIIDSSLDHLESLVLIGFETTKLLSLLLKLTCLPRLFSLTIYIFDTLEEFSEIYRLIFVLPKLKYIKCSSSEFRVSVSLPIATNQEFSTIEHIVIDHSCTLNEFYIIVSYLPQLRRCHFEEIYDDNQINIHTILQIRLFNLTYISLNGCFIKFDTFEQLIRKIECQLKVLHVINKCDNDAYLDANRWKTLILDYLPYLKELSLECYKNIK
;
A
#
# COMPACT_ATOMS: atom_id res chain seq x y z
N ILE A 1 8.65 20.88 -9.17
CA ILE A 1 10.03 20.73 -8.65
C ILE A 1 10.03 19.57 -7.64
N CYS A 2 10.80 18.51 -7.88
CA CYS A 2 10.99 17.43 -6.90
C CYS A 2 12.03 17.87 -5.86
N ARG A 3 11.77 17.66 -4.57
CA ARG A 3 12.77 17.84 -3.51
C ARG A 3 12.94 16.53 -2.74
N ALA A 4 14.18 16.06 -2.67
CA ALA A 4 14.57 14.99 -1.75
C ALA A 4 15.12 15.64 -0.48
N LEU A 5 14.65 15.18 0.67
CA LEU A 5 15.16 15.56 1.98
C LEU A 5 15.81 14.32 2.61
N GLU A 6 17.12 14.41 2.85
CA GLU A 6 17.93 13.37 3.48
C GLU A 6 18.34 13.78 4.89
N SER A 7 18.38 12.81 5.80
CA SER A 7 18.45 13.02 7.24
C SER A 7 19.81 13.40 7.85
N SER A 8 20.74 13.96 7.07
CA SER A 8 21.98 14.48 7.70
C SER A 8 21.63 15.59 8.72
N GLU A 9 22.14 15.46 9.95
CA GLU A 9 21.78 16.32 11.09
C GLU A 9 21.99 17.83 10.85
N LEU A 10 22.83 18.18 9.88
CA LEU A 10 23.11 19.55 9.45
C LEU A 10 22.07 20.12 8.45
N LEU A 11 21.37 19.28 7.68
CA LEU A 11 20.37 19.70 6.68
C LEU A 11 18.94 19.83 7.26
N ILE A 12 18.59 19.07 8.30
CA ILE A 12 17.24 19.12 8.90
C ILE A 12 16.98 20.44 9.65
N ARG A 13 18.01 21.10 10.20
CA ARG A 13 17.84 22.33 10.99
C ARG A 13 17.35 23.54 10.18
N SER A 14 17.32 23.49 8.84
CA SER A 14 17.03 24.66 7.99
C SER A 14 15.81 24.55 7.07
N TYR A 15 15.12 23.41 6.96
CA TYR A 15 13.94 23.33 6.09
C TYR A 15 12.66 23.73 6.82
N ILE A 16 12.29 25.00 6.70
CA ILE A 16 10.94 25.46 6.98
C ILE A 16 10.05 24.91 5.86
N ILE A 17 9.35 23.81 6.12
CA ILE A 17 8.23 23.39 5.26
C ILE A 17 6.99 24.15 5.72
N ASP A 18 6.58 25.12 4.92
CA ASP A 18 5.38 25.91 5.12
C ASP A 18 4.66 26.18 3.79
N SER A 19 3.62 27.00 3.82
CA SER A 19 2.81 27.36 2.66
C SER A 19 3.54 28.18 1.61
N SER A 20 4.76 28.69 1.86
CA SER A 20 5.57 29.36 0.83
C SER A 20 6.07 28.41 -0.26
N LEU A 21 6.04 27.09 0.01
CA LEU A 21 6.35 26.04 -0.96
C LEU A 21 5.09 25.66 -1.77
N ASP A 22 4.37 26.66 -2.27
CA ASP A 22 3.07 26.53 -2.95
C ASP A 22 3.11 25.75 -4.27
N HIS A 23 4.29 25.67 -4.90
CA HIS A 23 4.57 24.89 -6.10
C HIS A 23 5.20 23.51 -5.83
N LEU A 24 5.39 23.13 -4.55
CA LEU A 24 5.95 21.83 -4.22
C LEU A 24 4.93 20.73 -4.52
N GLU A 25 5.39 19.78 -5.31
CA GLU A 25 4.53 18.80 -5.98
C GLU A 25 4.87 17.36 -5.58
N SER A 26 6.16 17.09 -5.40
CA SER A 26 6.67 15.79 -4.98
C SER A 26 7.72 15.95 -3.89
N LEU A 27 7.60 15.15 -2.85
CA LEU A 27 8.49 15.14 -1.69
C LEU A 27 8.99 13.72 -1.42
N VAL A 28 10.30 13.59 -1.24
CA VAL A 28 10.94 12.33 -0.83
C VAL A 28 11.59 12.54 0.53
N LEU A 29 11.20 11.73 1.51
CA LEU A 29 11.66 11.78 2.90
C LEU A 29 12.45 10.51 3.20
N ILE A 30 13.75 10.65 3.45
CA ILE A 30 14.62 9.50 3.68
C ILE A 30 15.27 9.60 5.05
N GLY A 31 15.03 8.57 5.86
CA GLY A 31 15.76 8.33 7.09
C GLY A 31 15.46 9.28 8.24
N PHE A 32 14.26 9.83 8.28
CA PHE A 32 13.81 10.63 9.41
C PHE A 32 13.51 9.71 10.60
N GLU A 33 13.97 10.13 11.79
CA GLU A 33 13.43 9.61 13.05
C GLU A 33 11.91 9.78 13.07
N THR A 34 11.22 8.83 13.68
CA THR A 34 9.74 8.79 13.70
C THR A 34 9.12 10.09 14.18
N THR A 35 9.58 10.63 15.30
CA THR A 35 9.02 11.86 15.89
C THR A 35 9.17 13.07 14.96
N LYS A 36 10.30 13.16 14.25
CA LYS A 36 10.57 14.20 13.25
C LYS A 36 9.68 14.00 12.02
N LEU A 37 9.50 12.77 11.56
CA LEU A 37 8.60 12.43 10.45
C LEU A 37 7.17 12.83 10.76
N LEU A 38 6.63 12.45 11.92
CA LEU A 38 5.26 12.80 12.33
C LEU A 38 5.05 14.31 12.37
N SER A 39 6.01 15.05 12.96
CA SER A 39 5.99 16.50 13.00
C SER A 39 6.02 17.14 11.61
N LEU A 40 6.70 16.50 10.66
CA LEU A 40 6.78 16.95 9.27
C LEU A 40 5.48 16.69 8.51
N LEU A 41 4.91 15.49 8.64
CA LEU A 41 3.65 15.09 7.99
C LEU A 41 2.50 16.04 8.34
N LEU A 42 2.42 16.48 9.60
CA LEU A 42 1.43 17.49 10.04
C LEU A 42 1.54 18.79 9.23
N LYS A 43 2.75 19.23 8.90
CA LYS A 43 2.99 20.47 8.13
C LYS A 43 2.70 20.32 6.65
N LEU A 44 2.75 19.10 6.11
CA LEU A 44 2.48 18.85 4.69
C LEU A 44 1.02 19.14 4.31
N THR A 45 0.11 19.16 5.29
CA THR A 45 -1.30 19.54 5.08
C THR A 45 -1.45 20.95 4.50
N CYS A 46 -0.49 21.84 4.77
CA CYS A 46 -0.48 23.22 4.26
C CYS A 46 0.02 23.34 2.81
N LEU A 47 0.47 22.26 2.17
CA LEU A 47 1.03 22.28 0.83
C LEU A 47 -0.07 22.05 -0.23
N PRO A 48 -0.50 23.08 -0.96
CA PRO A 48 -1.69 23.02 -1.81
C PRO A 48 -1.51 22.18 -3.08
N ARG A 49 -0.29 21.76 -3.41
CA ARG A 49 0.04 21.03 -4.65
C ARG A 49 0.81 19.74 -4.43
N LEU A 50 1.02 19.32 -3.18
CA LEU A 50 1.74 18.08 -2.90
C LEU A 50 0.91 16.88 -3.39
N PHE A 51 1.29 16.32 -4.54
CA PHE A 51 0.61 15.21 -5.18
C PHE A 51 1.30 13.86 -4.95
N SER A 52 2.61 13.89 -4.65
CA SER A 52 3.43 12.69 -4.49
C SER A 52 4.27 12.76 -3.23
N LEU A 53 4.24 11.68 -2.45
CA LEU A 53 5.05 11.52 -1.25
C LEU A 53 5.75 10.16 -1.31
N THR A 54 7.03 10.15 -1.01
CA THR A 54 7.81 8.92 -0.81
C THR A 54 8.48 9.00 0.54
N ILE A 55 8.31 7.97 1.35
CA ILE A 55 8.87 7.87 2.69
C ILE A 55 9.71 6.60 2.76
N TYR A 56 10.92 6.76 3.27
CA TYR A 56 11.82 5.66 3.60
C TYR A 56 12.22 5.78 5.07
N ILE A 57 11.87 4.78 5.87
CA ILE A 57 12.08 4.76 7.33
C ILE A 57 13.23 3.79 7.63
N PHE A 58 14.24 4.25 8.38
CA PHE A 58 15.33 3.41 8.91
C PHE A 58 15.11 2.98 10.37
N ASP A 59 14.08 3.53 11.03
CA ASP A 59 13.81 3.34 12.45
C ASP A 59 13.18 1.96 12.71
N THR A 60 13.43 1.36 13.87
CA THR A 60 12.92 0.04 14.28
C THR A 60 11.46 0.14 14.74
N LEU A 61 10.62 0.80 13.94
CA LEU A 61 9.23 1.04 14.27
C LEU A 61 8.40 -0.23 14.08
N GLU A 62 7.79 -0.68 15.16
CA GLU A 62 6.85 -1.80 15.12
C GLU A 62 5.43 -1.38 14.68
N GLU A 63 5.09 -0.08 14.66
CA GLU A 63 3.74 0.42 14.37
C GLU A 63 3.72 1.65 13.44
N PHE A 64 3.00 1.56 12.32
CA PHE A 64 2.86 2.63 11.31
C PHE A 64 1.48 3.33 11.31
N SER A 65 0.59 2.95 12.22
CA SER A 65 -0.78 3.46 12.29
C SER A 65 -0.85 4.99 12.18
N GLU A 66 -0.07 5.70 12.99
CA GLU A 66 -0.07 7.16 13.01
C GLU A 66 0.50 7.80 11.74
N ILE A 67 1.53 7.17 11.14
CA ILE A 67 2.09 7.62 9.86
C ILE A 67 1.02 7.55 8.77
N TYR A 68 0.34 6.41 8.63
CA TYR A 68 -0.73 6.24 7.64
C TYR A 68 -1.90 7.20 7.89
N ARG A 69 -2.30 7.39 9.14
CA ARG A 69 -3.37 8.33 9.51
C ARG A 69 -3.07 9.75 9.03
N LEU A 70 -1.84 10.23 9.22
CA LEU A 70 -1.42 11.56 8.78
C LEU A 70 -1.28 11.68 7.26
N ILE A 71 -0.88 10.60 6.58
CA ILE A 71 -0.77 10.57 5.12
C ILE A 71 -2.15 10.62 4.47
N PHE A 72 -3.12 9.85 4.97
CA PHE A 72 -4.42 9.71 4.33
C PHE A 72 -5.24 11.00 4.34
N VAL A 73 -4.99 11.90 5.29
CA VAL A 73 -5.64 13.22 5.37
C VAL A 73 -4.98 14.30 4.48
N LEU A 74 -3.92 13.98 3.73
CA LEU A 74 -3.27 14.94 2.84
C LEU A 74 -4.16 15.23 1.62
N PRO A 75 -4.64 16.49 1.44
CA PRO A 75 -5.83 16.79 0.63
C PRO A 75 -5.65 16.67 -0.87
N LYS A 76 -4.41 16.64 -1.35
CA LYS A 76 -4.05 16.60 -2.78
C LYS A 76 -3.19 15.41 -3.15
N LEU A 77 -2.89 14.54 -2.19
CA LEU A 77 -1.99 13.43 -2.40
C LEU A 77 -2.64 12.38 -3.30
N LYS A 78 -1.96 12.05 -4.40
CA LYS A 78 -2.37 11.06 -5.39
C LYS A 78 -1.49 9.82 -5.40
N TYR A 79 -0.21 9.99 -5.05
CA TYR A 79 0.78 8.94 -5.00
C TYR A 79 1.44 8.88 -3.62
N ILE A 80 1.53 7.68 -3.05
CA ILE A 80 2.32 7.40 -1.86
C ILE A 80 3.19 6.17 -2.10
N LYS A 81 4.47 6.27 -1.70
CA LYS A 81 5.35 5.12 -1.46
C LYS A 81 5.82 5.14 -0.01
N CYS A 82 5.59 4.06 0.73
CA CYS A 82 6.08 3.87 2.09
C CYS A 82 7.02 2.67 2.11
N SER A 83 8.25 2.88 2.58
CA SER A 83 9.29 1.84 2.63
C SER A 83 9.87 1.79 4.05
N SER A 84 10.23 0.59 4.50
CA SER A 84 10.85 0.38 5.80
C SER A 84 12.05 -0.56 5.66
N SER A 85 13.12 -0.32 6.42
CA SER A 85 14.19 -1.31 6.58
C SER A 85 13.77 -2.49 7.46
N GLU A 86 12.71 -2.35 8.24
CA GLU A 86 12.22 -3.40 9.11
C GLU A 86 11.42 -4.48 8.37
N PHE A 87 11.64 -5.72 8.79
CA PHE A 87 11.00 -6.88 8.18
C PHE A 87 9.50 -6.96 8.44
N ARG A 88 9.00 -6.41 9.54
CA ARG A 88 7.56 -6.45 9.88
C ARG A 88 7.15 -5.18 10.59
N VAL A 89 6.11 -4.57 10.06
CA VAL A 89 5.51 -3.36 10.58
C VAL A 89 4.03 -3.63 10.77
N SER A 90 3.49 -3.29 11.94
CA SER A 90 2.06 -3.41 12.20
C SER A 90 1.29 -2.16 11.81
N VAL A 91 0.06 -2.34 11.32
CA VAL A 91 -0.89 -1.24 11.08
C VAL A 91 -2.20 -1.55 11.79
N SER A 92 -2.43 -0.84 12.89
CA SER A 92 -3.63 -0.94 13.73
C SER A 92 -4.47 0.32 13.56
N LEU A 93 -5.15 0.43 12.41
CA LEU A 93 -6.13 1.49 12.17
C LEU A 93 -7.55 0.91 12.19
N PRO A 94 -8.56 1.69 12.62
CA PRO A 94 -9.94 1.29 12.41
C PRO A 94 -10.24 1.18 10.91
N ILE A 95 -11.28 0.44 10.55
CA ILE A 95 -11.79 0.46 9.17
C ILE A 95 -12.34 1.86 8.89
N ALA A 96 -11.93 2.44 7.75
CA ALA A 96 -12.31 3.79 7.38
C ALA A 96 -13.83 3.95 7.27
N THR A 97 -14.31 5.10 7.75
CA THR A 97 -15.68 5.56 7.45
C THR A 97 -15.65 6.58 6.30
N ASN A 98 -16.82 6.85 5.68
CA ASN A 98 -16.91 7.73 4.50
C ASN A 98 -16.31 9.15 4.69
N GLN A 99 -16.07 9.58 5.93
CA GLN A 99 -15.51 10.90 6.26
C GLN A 99 -13.97 10.95 6.15
N GLU A 100 -13.30 9.81 6.05
CA GLU A 100 -11.84 9.70 6.17
C GLU A 100 -11.16 9.32 4.85
N PHE A 101 -11.92 9.36 3.75
CA PHE A 101 -11.43 8.91 2.45
C PHE A 101 -10.33 9.80 1.90
N SER A 102 -9.21 9.17 1.56
CA SER A 102 -8.07 9.81 0.95
C SER A 102 -8.26 9.99 -0.56
N THR A 103 -7.56 10.97 -1.12
CA THR A 103 -7.53 11.22 -2.57
C THR A 103 -6.54 10.34 -3.33
N ILE A 104 -5.79 9.49 -2.62
CA ILE A 104 -4.72 8.65 -3.17
C ILE A 104 -5.28 7.70 -4.22
N GLU A 105 -4.58 7.65 -5.35
CA GLU A 105 -4.91 6.79 -6.49
C GLU A 105 -3.85 5.70 -6.68
N HIS A 106 -2.62 5.91 -6.17
CA HIS A 106 -1.48 5.03 -6.36
C HIS A 106 -0.77 4.81 -5.02
N ILE A 107 -0.67 3.54 -4.60
CA ILE A 107 0.03 3.15 -3.37
C ILE A 107 1.12 2.12 -3.67
N VAL A 108 2.29 2.32 -3.06
CA VAL A 108 3.42 1.38 -3.05
C VAL A 108 3.79 1.12 -1.60
N ILE A 109 3.58 -0.11 -1.14
CA ILE A 109 3.97 -0.57 0.19
C ILE A 109 5.20 -1.45 0.04
N ASP A 110 6.34 -0.85 0.33
CA ASP A 110 7.68 -1.43 0.22
C ASP A 110 8.17 -1.88 1.61
N HIS A 111 7.30 -2.64 2.27
CA HIS A 111 7.52 -3.32 3.55
C HIS A 111 6.51 -4.46 3.66
N SER A 112 6.74 -5.38 4.60
CA SER A 112 5.80 -6.46 4.88
C SER A 112 4.48 -5.94 5.44
N CYS A 113 3.38 -6.54 4.99
CA CYS A 113 2.05 -6.34 5.56
C CYS A 113 1.28 -7.66 5.60
N THR A 114 0.35 -7.78 6.54
CA THR A 114 -0.65 -8.84 6.56
C THR A 114 -1.80 -8.48 5.64
N LEU A 115 -2.58 -9.50 5.28
CA LEU A 115 -3.81 -9.30 4.53
C LEU A 115 -4.82 -8.41 5.28
N ASN A 116 -4.83 -8.43 6.63
CA ASN A 116 -5.70 -7.53 7.42
C ASN A 116 -5.33 -6.08 7.20
N GLU A 117 -4.04 -5.79 7.30
CA GLU A 117 -3.50 -4.45 7.16
C GLU A 117 -3.71 -3.93 5.74
N PHE A 118 -3.58 -4.80 4.74
CA PHE A 118 -4.01 -4.49 3.38
C PHE A 118 -5.45 -3.98 3.36
N TYR A 119 -6.41 -4.73 3.94
CA TYR A 119 -7.83 -4.35 3.93
C TYR A 119 -8.07 -3.03 4.65
N ILE A 120 -7.45 -2.84 5.82
CA ILE A 120 -7.53 -1.60 6.59
C ILE A 120 -7.02 -0.45 5.75
N ILE A 121 -5.82 -0.55 5.16
CA ILE A 121 -5.21 0.50 4.34
C ILE A 121 -6.09 0.85 3.16
N VAL A 122 -6.51 -0.13 2.35
CA VAL A 122 -7.30 0.17 1.14
C VAL A 122 -8.72 0.66 1.45
N SER A 123 -9.24 0.43 2.66
CA SER A 123 -10.53 0.99 3.08
C SER A 123 -10.54 2.53 3.09
N TYR A 124 -9.38 3.16 3.31
CA TYR A 124 -9.20 4.60 3.23
C TYR A 124 -9.08 5.13 1.79
N LEU A 125 -8.96 4.25 0.78
CA LEU A 125 -8.53 4.60 -0.58
C LEU A 125 -9.59 4.25 -1.64
N PRO A 126 -10.79 4.82 -1.60
CA PRO A 126 -11.85 4.47 -2.57
C PRO A 126 -11.52 4.88 -4.01
N GLN A 127 -10.57 5.80 -4.21
CA GLN A 127 -10.11 6.25 -5.54
C GLN A 127 -8.91 5.44 -6.06
N LEU A 128 -8.51 4.39 -5.36
CA LEU A 128 -7.33 3.61 -5.69
C LEU A 128 -7.43 3.03 -7.10
N ARG A 129 -6.40 3.29 -7.91
CA ARG A 129 -6.24 2.79 -9.28
C ARG A 129 -5.16 1.74 -9.40
N ARG A 130 -4.09 1.90 -8.62
CA ARG A 130 -2.91 1.03 -8.64
C ARG A 130 -2.43 0.75 -7.22
N CYS A 131 -2.22 -0.52 -6.91
CA CYS A 131 -1.53 -0.90 -5.69
C CYS A 131 -0.37 -1.85 -5.97
N HIS A 132 0.67 -1.69 -5.18
CA HIS A 132 1.87 -2.50 -5.20
C HIS A 132 2.28 -2.84 -3.77
N PHE A 133 2.56 -4.10 -3.53
CA PHE A 133 2.99 -4.63 -2.25
C PHE A 133 4.24 -5.48 -2.45
N GLU A 134 5.28 -5.17 -1.68
CA GLU A 134 6.53 -5.91 -1.72
C GLU A 134 6.36 -7.29 -1.08
N GLU A 135 5.82 -7.34 0.14
CA GLU A 135 5.51 -8.61 0.81
C GLU A 135 4.13 -8.56 1.47
N ILE A 136 3.31 -9.57 1.18
CA ILE A 136 1.99 -9.74 1.78
C ILE A 136 1.81 -11.14 2.35
N TYR A 137 1.36 -11.21 3.60
CA TYR A 137 1.25 -12.43 4.37
C TYR A 137 -0.21 -12.80 4.65
N ASP A 138 -0.49 -14.10 4.67
CA ASP A 138 -1.77 -14.60 5.18
C ASP A 138 -1.89 -14.26 6.67
N ASP A 139 -3.10 -13.92 7.11
CA ASP A 139 -3.37 -13.67 8.51
C ASP A 139 -4.21 -14.82 9.07
N ASN A 140 -3.59 -15.63 9.91
CA ASN A 140 -4.24 -16.77 10.55
C ASN A 140 -5.40 -16.36 11.49
N GLN A 141 -5.49 -15.07 11.86
CA GLN A 141 -6.47 -14.56 12.81
C GLN A 141 -7.72 -13.98 12.16
N ILE A 142 -7.71 -13.71 10.86
CA ILE A 142 -8.90 -13.14 10.21
C ILE A 142 -9.86 -14.25 9.80
N ASN A 143 -11.07 -14.17 10.33
CA ASN A 143 -12.19 -14.78 9.65
C ASN A 143 -12.53 -13.92 8.43
N ILE A 144 -12.04 -14.27 7.24
CA ILE A 144 -12.30 -13.48 6.02
C ILE A 144 -13.78 -13.17 5.86
N HIS A 145 -14.70 -14.02 6.34
CA HIS A 145 -16.13 -13.76 6.28
C HIS A 145 -16.60 -12.49 6.99
N THR A 146 -15.86 -11.95 7.97
CA THR A 146 -16.20 -10.70 8.68
C THR A 146 -15.71 -9.44 7.96
N ILE A 147 -14.83 -9.59 6.96
CA ILE A 147 -14.33 -8.45 6.19
C ILE A 147 -15.45 -7.90 5.31
N LEU A 148 -15.83 -6.64 5.57
CA LEU A 148 -16.79 -5.89 4.78
C LEU A 148 -16.33 -5.82 3.31
N GLN A 149 -17.29 -5.86 2.39
CA GLN A 149 -17.00 -5.78 0.97
C GLN A 149 -16.37 -4.40 0.64
N ILE A 150 -15.12 -4.39 0.19
CA ILE A 150 -14.44 -3.15 -0.21
C ILE A 150 -14.64 -2.93 -1.71
N ARG A 151 -15.20 -1.77 -2.04
CA ARG A 151 -15.48 -1.37 -3.42
C ARG A 151 -14.33 -0.51 -3.94
N LEU A 152 -13.46 -1.11 -4.73
CA LEU A 152 -12.33 -0.43 -5.37
C LEU A 152 -12.59 -0.33 -6.88
N PHE A 153 -13.68 0.35 -7.26
CA PHE A 153 -14.18 0.39 -8.63
C PHE A 153 -13.16 0.90 -9.66
N ASN A 154 -12.24 1.76 -9.21
CA ASN A 154 -11.21 2.35 -10.05
C ASN A 154 -9.92 1.51 -10.11
N LEU A 155 -9.80 0.46 -9.28
CA LEU A 155 -8.60 -0.36 -9.21
C LEU A 155 -8.45 -1.17 -10.49
N THR A 156 -7.34 -0.91 -11.18
CA THR A 156 -7.03 -1.50 -12.49
C THR A 156 -5.70 -2.24 -12.49
N TYR A 157 -4.88 -2.07 -11.46
CA TYR A 157 -3.55 -2.67 -11.36
C TYR A 157 -3.27 -3.14 -9.94
N ILE A 158 -2.91 -4.42 -9.81
CA ILE A 158 -2.41 -5.02 -8.57
C ILE A 158 -1.06 -5.69 -8.88
N SER A 159 -0.07 -5.45 -8.03
CA SER A 159 1.21 -6.16 -8.06
C SER A 159 1.59 -6.62 -6.65
N LEU A 160 1.83 -7.92 -6.51
CA LEU A 160 2.26 -8.56 -5.27
C LEU A 160 3.62 -9.24 -5.54
N ASN A 161 4.73 -8.64 -5.11
CA ASN A 161 6.09 -9.14 -5.39
C ASN A 161 6.53 -10.29 -4.46
N GLY A 162 5.86 -10.43 -3.32
CA GLY A 162 6.15 -11.42 -2.30
C GLY A 162 4.84 -11.89 -1.71
N CYS A 163 4.08 -12.65 -2.48
CA CYS A 163 2.82 -13.21 -2.01
C CYS A 163 3.09 -14.48 -1.20
N PHE A 164 2.82 -14.42 0.10
CA PHE A 164 2.83 -15.56 1.02
C PHE A 164 1.42 -16.02 1.41
N ILE A 165 0.40 -15.51 0.72
CA ILE A 165 -1.01 -15.84 0.95
C ILE A 165 -1.36 -17.15 0.26
N LYS A 166 -2.12 -18.04 0.92
CA LYS A 166 -2.62 -19.26 0.28
C LYS A 166 -3.59 -18.92 -0.86
N PHE A 167 -3.63 -19.75 -1.90
CA PHE A 167 -4.48 -19.45 -3.07
C PHE A 167 -5.95 -19.29 -2.69
N ASP A 168 -6.49 -20.11 -1.79
CA ASP A 168 -7.90 -20.00 -1.37
C ASP A 168 -8.21 -18.63 -0.75
N THR A 169 -7.30 -18.13 0.08
CA THR A 169 -7.38 -16.81 0.71
C THR A 169 -7.27 -15.70 -0.36
N PHE A 170 -6.36 -15.84 -1.32
CA PHE A 170 -6.22 -14.91 -2.45
C PHE A 170 -7.47 -14.89 -3.33
N GLU A 171 -8.06 -16.05 -3.61
CA GLU A 171 -9.29 -16.17 -4.38
C GLU A 171 -10.43 -15.42 -3.69
N GLN A 172 -10.54 -15.56 -2.37
CA GLN A 172 -11.52 -14.82 -1.57
C GLN A 172 -11.27 -13.31 -1.58
N LEU A 173 -10.01 -12.87 -1.55
CA LEU A 173 -9.63 -11.47 -1.70
C LEU A 173 -10.16 -10.90 -3.03
N ILE A 174 -9.86 -11.57 -4.15
CA ILE A 174 -10.32 -11.15 -5.48
C ILE A 174 -11.85 -11.11 -5.55
N ARG A 175 -12.54 -12.10 -4.97
CA ARG A 175 -14.01 -12.14 -4.93
C ARG A 175 -14.62 -10.97 -4.14
N LYS A 176 -13.93 -10.49 -3.11
CA LYS A 176 -14.41 -9.42 -2.22
C LYS A 176 -14.11 -8.02 -2.72
N ILE A 177 -13.07 -7.86 -3.53
CA ILE A 177 -12.73 -6.59 -4.14
C ILE A 177 -13.51 -6.44 -5.44
N GLU A 178 -14.59 -5.66 -5.41
CA GLU A 178 -15.27 -5.24 -6.64
C GLU A 178 -14.34 -4.26 -7.39
N CYS A 179 -13.61 -4.74 -8.40
CA CYS A 179 -12.66 -3.96 -9.18
C CYS A 179 -12.77 -4.20 -10.68
N GLN A 180 -12.21 -3.28 -11.46
CA GLN A 180 -12.05 -3.39 -12.91
C GLN A 180 -10.60 -3.74 -13.26
N LEU A 181 -10.10 -4.80 -12.62
CA LEU A 181 -8.69 -5.16 -12.71
C LEU A 181 -8.30 -5.47 -14.16
N LYS A 182 -7.27 -4.79 -14.64
CA LYS A 182 -6.71 -4.97 -16.00
C LYS A 182 -5.37 -5.66 -15.96
N VAL A 183 -4.59 -5.44 -14.90
CA VAL A 183 -3.26 -6.03 -14.72
C VAL A 183 -3.18 -6.66 -13.34
N LEU A 184 -2.80 -7.92 -13.32
CA LEU A 184 -2.50 -8.67 -12.10
C LEU A 184 -1.11 -9.27 -12.22
N HIS A 185 -0.22 -8.84 -11.34
CA HIS A 185 1.11 -9.41 -11.19
C HIS A 185 1.23 -10.07 -9.83
N VAL A 186 1.57 -11.36 -9.81
CA VAL A 186 1.76 -12.13 -8.58
C VAL A 186 3.06 -12.90 -8.67
N ILE A 187 3.99 -12.56 -7.79
CA ILE A 187 5.16 -13.36 -7.48
C ILE A 187 4.85 -14.13 -6.19
N ASN A 188 4.54 -15.41 -6.35
CA ASN A 188 4.27 -16.31 -5.24
C ASN A 188 5.58 -16.83 -4.65
N LYS A 189 5.77 -16.55 -3.35
CA LYS A 189 6.87 -17.08 -2.52
C LYS A 189 6.37 -18.08 -1.47
N CYS A 190 5.05 -18.35 -1.44
CA CYS A 190 4.46 -19.43 -0.66
C CYS A 190 4.75 -20.77 -1.34
N ASP A 191 5.14 -21.77 -0.56
CA ASP A 191 5.27 -23.17 -1.00
C ASP A 191 3.87 -23.81 -1.14
N ASN A 192 3.08 -23.25 -2.07
CA ASN A 192 1.72 -23.67 -2.34
C ASN A 192 1.53 -23.88 -3.84
N ASP A 193 1.53 -25.15 -4.24
CA ASP A 193 1.34 -25.60 -5.61
C ASP A 193 -0.01 -25.17 -6.21
N ALA A 194 -0.98 -24.72 -5.41
CA ALA A 194 -2.28 -24.25 -5.92
C ALA A 194 -2.17 -23.04 -6.86
N TYR A 195 -1.12 -22.21 -6.74
CA TYR A 195 -0.86 -21.12 -7.69
C TYR A 195 -0.44 -21.61 -9.07
N LEU A 196 -0.01 -22.87 -9.20
CA LEU A 196 0.35 -23.52 -10.46
C LEU A 196 -0.86 -24.23 -11.10
N ASP A 197 -2.02 -24.27 -10.44
CA ASP A 197 -3.22 -24.87 -11.00
C ASP A 197 -3.88 -23.93 -12.01
N ALA A 198 -3.64 -24.23 -13.29
CA ALA A 198 -4.18 -23.47 -14.41
C ALA A 198 -5.73 -23.47 -14.46
N ASN A 199 -6.39 -24.53 -13.99
CA ASN A 199 -7.84 -24.60 -13.99
C ASN A 199 -8.43 -23.65 -12.94
N ARG A 200 -7.80 -23.55 -11.76
CA ARG A 200 -8.22 -22.60 -10.72
C ARG A 200 -8.09 -21.16 -11.19
N TRP A 201 -6.96 -20.80 -11.80
CA TRP A 201 -6.78 -19.48 -12.40
C TRP A 201 -7.82 -19.19 -13.48
N LYS A 202 -8.07 -20.14 -14.38
CA LYS A 202 -9.09 -19.99 -15.42
C LYS A 202 -10.46 -19.69 -14.84
N THR A 203 -10.89 -20.44 -13.83
CA THR A 203 -12.18 -20.21 -13.15
C THR A 203 -12.22 -18.83 -12.48
N LEU A 204 -11.19 -18.48 -11.70
CA LEU A 204 -11.10 -17.17 -11.05
C LEU A 204 -11.18 -16.00 -12.03
N ILE A 205 -10.50 -16.10 -13.17
CA ILE A 205 -10.48 -15.05 -14.20
C ILE A 205 -11.84 -14.90 -14.86
N LEU A 206 -12.44 -16.01 -15.30
CA LEU A 206 -13.74 -15.99 -16.00
C LEU A 206 -14.87 -15.48 -15.09
N ASP A 207 -14.84 -15.84 -13.81
CA ASP A 207 -15.91 -15.52 -12.88
C ASP A 207 -15.77 -14.11 -12.29
N TYR A 208 -14.55 -13.65 -12.02
CA TYR A 208 -14.32 -12.45 -11.20
C TYR A 208 -13.42 -11.38 -11.82
N LEU A 209 -12.66 -11.69 -12.88
CA LEU A 209 -11.73 -10.74 -13.52
C LEU A 209 -12.01 -10.55 -15.03
N PRO A 210 -13.25 -10.20 -15.43
CA PRO A 210 -13.65 -10.15 -16.84
C PRO A 210 -12.91 -9.07 -17.65
N TYR A 211 -12.26 -8.10 -17.00
CA TYR A 211 -11.52 -7.01 -17.63
C TYR A 211 -10.00 -7.23 -17.64
N LEU A 212 -9.52 -8.38 -17.16
CA LEU A 212 -8.10 -8.68 -17.08
C LEU A 212 -7.49 -8.77 -18.48
N LYS A 213 -6.41 -8.02 -18.69
CA LYS A 213 -5.67 -7.96 -19.95
C LYS A 213 -4.28 -8.56 -19.82
N GLU A 214 -3.70 -8.46 -18.65
CA GLU A 214 -2.35 -8.92 -18.36
C GLU A 214 -2.35 -9.68 -17.04
N LEU A 215 -1.82 -10.90 -17.11
CA LEU A 215 -1.56 -11.76 -15.97
C LEU A 215 -0.10 -12.17 -16.03
N SER A 216 0.65 -11.81 -15.00
CA SER A 216 2.03 -12.29 -14.81
C SER A 216 2.11 -13.07 -13.50
N LEU A 217 2.59 -14.31 -13.61
CA LEU A 217 2.72 -15.25 -12.51
C LEU A 217 4.15 -15.75 -12.44
N GLU A 218 4.82 -15.49 -11.33
CA GLU A 218 6.09 -16.12 -10.99
C GLU A 218 5.90 -16.94 -9.73
N CYS A 219 6.47 -18.15 -9.68
CA CYS A 219 6.36 -19.03 -8.52
C CYS A 219 7.75 -19.54 -8.15
N TYR A 220 8.18 -19.25 -6.92
CA TYR A 220 9.45 -19.72 -6.40
C TYR A 220 9.19 -20.98 -5.57
N LYS A 221 9.63 -22.14 -6.07
CA LYS A 221 9.74 -23.34 -5.25
C LYS A 221 11.04 -23.25 -4.46
N ASN A 222 10.95 -23.26 -3.13
CA ASN A 222 12.12 -23.50 -2.30
C ASN A 222 12.54 -24.95 -2.51
N ILE A 223 13.52 -25.15 -3.39
CA ILE A 223 14.20 -26.45 -3.54
C ILE A 223 14.98 -26.65 -2.23
N LYS A 224 14.41 -27.43 -1.30
CA LYS A 224 15.10 -27.93 -0.12
C LYS A 224 16.04 -29.06 -0.49
#